data_AF-A0A3D1UZP7-F1
#
_entry.id   AF-A0A3D1UZP7-F1
#
_cell.length_a   1.000
_cell.length_b   1.000
_cell.length_c   1.000
_cell.angle_alpha   90.00
_cell.angle_beta   90.00
_cell.angle_gamma   90.00
#
_symmetry.space_group_name_H-M   'P 1'
#
loop_
_entity.id
_entity.type
_entity.pdbx_description
1 polymer ?
#
loop_
_entity_poly.entity_id
_entity_poly.type
_entity_poly.pdbx_seq_one_letter_code
_entity_poly.pdbx_strand_id
1 'polypeptide(L)'
;VGAMTGKGPKEGDDWREPAAQAIFTRTFSSADYFRLIWQRTDLAVANGASDETWTWGPTPLTKVFQERYDDSPGDKRNVQYFDKSRMEINNPAGDTDSIWYVTNGLLVVEMVEGWYQTGDDTFDKSPDPAEVNIAGDPTGADGV
;
A
#
# COMPACT_ATOMS: atom_id res chain seq x y z
N VAL A 1 1.91 -2.40 56.12
CA VAL A 1 2.67 -2.97 54.98
C VAL A 1 1.63 -3.21 53.88
N GLY A 2 1.27 -2.22 53.07
CA GLY A 2 2.05 -1.73 51.93
C GLY A 2 1.55 -2.43 50.66
N ALA A 3 0.34 -2.10 50.22
CA ALA A 3 -0.25 -2.62 48.97
C ALA A 3 0.48 -2.02 47.76
N MET A 4 1.10 -2.86 46.93
CA MET A 4 1.65 -2.43 45.64
C MET A 4 0.52 -2.32 44.62
N THR A 5 0.33 -1.07 44.21
CA THR A 5 -0.47 -0.57 43.10
C THR A 5 0.01 -1.13 41.76
N GLY A 6 -0.89 -1.72 40.97
CA GLY A 6 -0.73 -1.93 39.54
C GLY A 6 -1.92 -1.32 38.82
N LYS A 7 -1.72 -0.15 38.21
CA LYS A 7 -2.71 0.57 37.42
C LYS A 7 -2.92 -0.20 36.11
N GLY A 8 -4.17 -0.59 35.81
CA GLY A 8 -4.52 -1.17 34.51
C GLY A 8 -4.11 -0.25 33.36
N PRO A 9 -3.94 -0.80 32.14
CA PRO A 9 -3.44 -0.02 31.00
C PRO A 9 -4.39 1.15 30.75
N LYS A 10 -3.81 2.33 30.51
CA LYS A 10 -4.58 3.52 30.16
C LYS A 10 -5.03 3.39 28.72
N GLU A 11 -6.28 3.73 28.49
CA GLU A 11 -6.85 3.92 27.16
C GLU A 11 -5.96 4.93 26.40
N GLY A 12 -5.21 4.44 25.41
CA GLY A 12 -4.21 5.20 24.64
C GLY A 12 -2.83 4.57 24.50
N ASP A 13 -2.50 3.53 25.30
CA ASP A 13 -1.17 2.86 25.27
C ASP A 13 -1.21 1.47 24.61
N ASP A 14 -2.08 1.27 23.61
CA ASP A 14 -2.13 0.04 22.81
C ASP A 14 -2.05 0.37 21.31
N TRP A 15 -0.85 0.75 20.85
CA TRP A 15 -0.57 0.92 19.40
C TRP A 15 -0.44 -0.42 18.67
N ARG A 16 -0.64 -1.56 19.36
CA ARG A 16 -0.74 -2.88 18.74
C ARG A 16 -2.20 -3.12 18.40
N GLU A 17 -2.66 -2.51 17.32
CA GLU A 17 -4.02 -2.77 16.85
C GLU A 17 -4.23 -4.29 16.67
N PRO A 18 -5.33 -4.87 17.19
CA PRO A 18 -5.70 -6.27 16.93
C PRO A 18 -6.21 -6.51 15.49
N ALA A 19 -5.81 -5.67 14.53
CA ALA A 19 -6.49 -5.49 13.24
C ALA A 19 -6.10 -6.48 12.13
N ALA A 20 -5.01 -7.24 12.28
CA ALA A 20 -4.51 -8.09 11.19
C ALA A 20 -5.50 -9.19 10.77
N GLN A 21 -6.30 -9.74 11.69
CA GLN A 21 -7.27 -10.80 11.36
C GLN A 21 -8.65 -10.27 10.93
N ALA A 22 -9.04 -9.05 11.30
CA ALA A 22 -10.38 -8.52 11.06
C ALA A 22 -10.52 -7.70 9.76
N ILE A 23 -9.44 -7.10 9.25
CA ILE A 23 -9.45 -6.29 8.01
C ILE A 23 -9.05 -7.12 6.77
N PHE A 24 -8.46 -8.31 6.96
CA PHE A 24 -7.87 -9.14 5.91
C PHE A 24 -8.88 -9.73 4.90
N THR A 25 -10.13 -9.95 5.33
CA THR A 25 -11.11 -10.76 4.59
C THR A 25 -11.88 -10.00 3.52
N ARG A 26 -11.73 -8.66 3.40
CA ARG A 26 -12.55 -7.85 2.48
C ARG A 26 -11.81 -7.36 1.22
N THR A 27 -10.49 -7.46 1.21
CA THR A 27 -9.66 -6.73 0.22
C THR A 27 -8.75 -7.64 -0.60
N PHE A 28 -8.28 -8.75 -0.02
CA PHE A 28 -7.63 -9.82 -0.78
C PHE A 28 -8.61 -10.95 -1.07
N SER A 29 -8.59 -11.49 -2.29
CA SER A 29 -9.12 -12.84 -2.54
C SER A 29 -8.14 -13.88 -1.97
N SER A 30 -8.65 -15.00 -1.46
CA SER A 30 -7.78 -16.09 -0.97
C SER A 30 -6.93 -16.73 -2.08
N ALA A 31 -7.33 -16.55 -3.35
CA ALA A 31 -6.64 -16.99 -4.57
C ALA A 31 -5.84 -15.87 -5.27
N ASP A 32 -5.56 -14.77 -4.59
CA ASP A 32 -4.89 -13.61 -5.17
C ASP A 32 -3.35 -13.72 -5.10
N TYR A 33 -2.66 -13.52 -6.22
CA TYR A 33 -1.20 -13.51 -6.29
C TYR A 33 -0.60 -12.39 -5.43
N PHE A 34 -1.29 -11.24 -5.32
CA PHE A 34 -0.86 -10.15 -4.46
C PHE A 34 -0.85 -10.55 -2.98
N ARG A 35 -1.84 -11.36 -2.56
CA ARG A 35 -1.90 -11.87 -1.18
C ARG A 35 -0.70 -12.77 -0.88
N LEU A 36 -0.29 -13.62 -1.83
CA LEU A 36 0.85 -14.51 -1.65
C LEU A 36 2.16 -13.72 -1.47
N ILE A 37 2.36 -12.66 -2.25
CA ILE A 37 3.53 -11.78 -2.11
C ILE A 37 3.49 -11.07 -0.75
N TRP A 38 2.36 -10.48 -0.37
CA TRP A 38 2.22 -9.82 0.94
C TRP A 38 2.46 -10.80 2.09
N GLN A 39 1.93 -12.02 2.01
CA GLN A 39 2.13 -13.03 3.05
C GLN A 39 3.59 -13.42 3.20
N ARG A 40 4.34 -13.48 2.10
CA ARG A 40 5.76 -13.82 2.12
C ARG A 40 6.61 -12.73 2.79
N THR A 41 6.26 -11.46 2.62
CA THR A 41 7.09 -10.35 3.11
C THR A 41 6.61 -9.78 4.45
N ASP A 42 5.30 -9.66 4.65
CA ASP A 42 4.71 -8.82 5.70
C ASP A 42 3.92 -9.62 6.75
N LEU A 43 3.61 -10.90 6.52
CA LEU A 43 2.85 -11.71 7.49
C LEU A 43 3.58 -11.89 8.82
N ALA A 44 4.92 -12.05 8.79
CA ALA A 44 5.69 -12.19 10.01
C ALA A 44 5.65 -10.91 10.86
N VAL A 45 5.73 -9.74 10.21
CA VAL A 45 5.56 -8.43 10.86
C VAL A 45 4.14 -8.29 11.41
N ALA A 46 3.13 -8.65 10.62
CA ALA A 46 1.72 -8.61 11.03
C ALA A 46 1.40 -9.48 12.26
N ASN A 47 2.06 -10.64 12.37
CA ASN A 47 1.90 -11.56 13.50
C ASN A 47 2.79 -11.19 14.71
N GLY A 48 3.57 -10.10 14.63
CA GLY A 48 4.55 -9.74 15.66
C GLY A 48 5.66 -10.78 15.82
N ALA A 49 5.92 -11.57 14.78
CA ALA A 49 6.94 -12.63 14.75
C ALA A 49 8.28 -12.14 14.19
N SER A 50 8.38 -10.86 13.82
CA SER A 50 9.59 -10.19 13.32
C SER A 50 9.63 -8.74 13.81
N ASP A 51 10.84 -8.23 14.09
CA ASP A 51 11.09 -6.82 14.42
C ASP A 51 11.36 -5.95 13.17
N GLU A 52 11.31 -6.54 11.98
CA GLU A 52 11.43 -5.83 10.71
C GLU A 52 10.25 -4.87 10.47
N THR A 53 10.46 -3.85 9.63
CA THR A 53 9.39 -2.95 9.20
C THR A 53 8.55 -3.55 8.06
N TRP A 54 7.37 -2.98 7.81
CA TRP A 54 6.50 -3.35 6.69
C TRP A 54 7.17 -3.11 5.34
N THR A 55 7.04 -4.05 4.39
CA THR A 55 7.46 -3.81 2.99
C THR A 55 6.36 -3.07 2.23
N TRP A 56 5.11 -3.49 2.38
CA TRP A 56 3.95 -2.93 1.68
C TRP A 56 3.06 -2.14 2.62
N GLY A 57 2.84 -2.66 3.83
CA GLY A 57 1.96 -2.07 4.83
C GLY A 57 1.04 -3.11 5.46
N PRO A 58 0.31 -2.75 6.52
CA PRO A 58 -0.49 -3.70 7.29
C PRO A 58 -1.65 -4.31 6.50
N THR A 59 -2.22 -3.56 5.55
CA THR A 59 -3.32 -4.01 4.71
C THR A 59 -3.33 -3.28 3.36
N PRO A 60 -3.90 -3.88 2.31
CA PRO A 60 -4.19 -3.19 1.06
C PRO A 60 -5.23 -2.07 1.28
N LEU A 61 -5.02 -0.93 0.61
CA LEU A 61 -5.89 0.24 0.63
C LEU A 61 -7.08 0.07 -0.33
N THR A 62 -6.90 -0.73 -1.39
CA THR A 62 -7.90 -0.96 -2.44
C THR A 62 -8.14 -2.44 -2.63
N LYS A 63 -9.31 -2.80 -3.17
CA LYS A 63 -9.46 -4.10 -3.83
C LYS A 63 -8.54 -4.18 -5.06
N VAL A 64 -8.42 -5.35 -5.65
CA VAL A 64 -7.84 -5.47 -7.00
C VAL A 64 -8.78 -4.84 -8.01
N PHE A 65 -8.26 -3.99 -8.88
CA PHE A 65 -8.98 -3.43 -10.01
C PHE A 65 -8.05 -3.27 -11.21
N GLN A 66 -8.62 -2.86 -12.35
CA GLN A 66 -7.88 -2.67 -13.58
C GLN A 66 -7.63 -1.19 -13.85
N GLU A 67 -6.39 -0.87 -14.23
CA GLU A 67 -5.97 0.44 -14.72
C GLU A 67 -5.53 0.34 -16.17
N ARG A 68 -5.58 1.46 -16.90
CA ARG A 68 -5.06 1.53 -18.27
C ARG A 68 -3.56 1.23 -18.27
N TYR A 69 -3.14 0.36 -19.16
CA TYR A 69 -1.74 0.03 -19.42
C TYR A 69 -1.61 -0.53 -20.84
N ASP A 70 -1.16 0.31 -21.75
CA ASP A 70 -1.22 0.12 -23.21
C ASP A 70 -0.38 -1.07 -23.69
N ASP A 71 0.65 -1.47 -22.94
CA ASP A 71 1.51 -2.61 -23.28
C ASP A 71 1.02 -3.96 -22.71
N SER A 72 -0.09 -3.96 -21.96
CA SER A 72 -0.73 -5.17 -21.43
C SER A 72 -1.77 -5.73 -22.40
N PRO A 73 -1.98 -7.06 -22.45
CA PRO A 73 -3.14 -7.62 -23.14
C PRO A 73 -4.46 -6.99 -22.69
N GLY A 74 -5.18 -6.37 -23.63
CA GLY A 74 -6.43 -5.67 -23.37
C GLY A 74 -6.26 -4.26 -22.79
N ASP A 75 -5.06 -3.68 -22.94
CA ASP A 75 -4.68 -2.31 -22.59
C ASP A 75 -4.90 -1.99 -21.10
N LYS A 76 -4.84 -3.02 -20.25
CA LYS A 76 -5.08 -2.90 -18.82
C LYS A 76 -4.20 -3.82 -17.98
N ARG A 77 -3.71 -3.30 -16.85
CA ARG A 77 -3.03 -4.08 -15.81
C ARG A 77 -3.94 -4.25 -14.60
N ASN A 78 -3.76 -5.36 -13.87
CA ASN A 78 -4.38 -5.51 -12.54
C ASN A 78 -3.49 -4.83 -11.50
N VAL A 79 -4.07 -4.09 -10.58
CA VAL A 79 -3.34 -3.36 -9.54
C VAL A 79 -3.97 -3.52 -8.17
N GLN A 80 -3.14 -3.38 -7.15
CA GLN A 80 -3.59 -3.18 -5.78
C GLN A 80 -2.66 -2.22 -5.03
N TYR A 81 -3.26 -1.22 -4.38
CA TYR A 81 -2.53 -0.20 -3.66
C TYR A 81 -2.36 -0.56 -2.20
N PHE A 82 -1.19 -0.23 -1.66
CA PHE A 82 -0.81 -0.34 -0.27
C PHE A 82 -0.26 0.99 0.22
N ASP A 83 -0.04 1.09 1.53
CA ASP A 83 0.51 2.28 2.17
C ASP A 83 1.86 2.71 1.57
N LYS A 84 2.75 1.73 1.30
CA LYS A 84 4.12 2.02 0.85
C LYS A 84 4.34 1.92 -0.66
N SER A 85 3.45 1.24 -1.39
CA SER A 85 3.61 1.04 -2.85
C SER A 85 2.38 0.39 -3.49
N ARG A 86 2.50 0.05 -4.78
CA ARG A 86 1.50 -0.67 -5.58
C ARG A 86 2.05 -2.02 -6.03
N MET A 87 1.24 -3.06 -5.98
CA MET A 87 1.51 -4.31 -6.69
C MET A 87 0.81 -4.30 -8.04
N GLU A 88 1.45 -4.86 -9.06
CA GLU A 88 0.95 -4.86 -10.44
C GLU A 88 1.10 -6.23 -11.12
N ILE A 89 0.15 -6.56 -11.99
CA ILE A 89 0.27 -7.64 -12.97
C ILE A 89 0.05 -7.03 -14.35
N ASN A 90 1.15 -6.81 -15.08
CA ASN A 90 1.15 -6.19 -16.41
C ASN A 90 0.84 -7.17 -17.54
N ASN A 91 0.95 -8.48 -17.30
CA ASN A 91 0.51 -9.50 -18.25
C ASN A 91 -0.24 -10.61 -17.51
N PRO A 92 -1.58 -10.53 -17.42
CA PRO A 92 -2.39 -11.56 -16.74
C PRO A 92 -2.33 -12.94 -17.41
N ALA A 93 -1.86 -13.03 -18.65
CA ALA A 93 -1.65 -14.28 -19.38
C ALA A 93 -0.18 -14.76 -19.32
N GLY A 94 0.67 -14.07 -18.54
CA GLY A 94 2.07 -14.43 -18.35
C GLY A 94 2.26 -15.68 -17.48
N ASP A 95 3.51 -16.09 -17.34
CA ASP A 95 3.90 -17.19 -16.46
C ASP A 95 3.70 -16.80 -15.00
N THR A 96 2.74 -17.45 -14.33
CA THR A 96 2.36 -17.18 -12.94
C THR A 96 3.42 -17.65 -11.93
N ASP A 97 4.31 -18.55 -12.34
CA ASP A 97 5.41 -19.04 -11.50
C ASP A 97 6.65 -18.13 -11.57
N SER A 98 6.65 -17.17 -12.50
CA SER A 98 7.72 -16.18 -12.63
C SER A 98 7.76 -15.25 -11.41
N ILE A 99 8.97 -14.99 -10.90
CA ILE A 99 9.19 -13.98 -9.85
C ILE A 99 8.79 -12.57 -10.28
N TRP A 100 8.66 -12.33 -11.60
CA TRP A 100 8.28 -11.06 -12.20
C TRP A 100 6.79 -10.99 -12.54
N TYR A 101 6.00 -12.02 -12.22
CA TYR A 101 4.57 -12.02 -12.49
C TYR A 101 3.84 -10.92 -11.71
N VAL A 102 4.26 -10.69 -10.46
CA VAL A 102 3.87 -9.54 -9.66
C VAL A 102 5.06 -8.60 -9.54
N THR A 103 4.91 -7.36 -9.98
CA THR A 103 5.94 -6.33 -9.89
C THR A 103 5.58 -5.26 -8.85
N ASN A 104 6.60 -4.55 -8.38
CA ASN A 104 6.42 -3.32 -7.61
C ASN A 104 6.21 -2.16 -8.59
N GLY A 105 5.13 -1.43 -8.42
CA GLY A 105 4.78 -0.30 -9.26
C GLY A 105 5.59 0.95 -8.98
N LEU A 106 5.67 1.84 -9.97
CA LEU A 106 6.38 3.12 -9.87
C LEU A 106 5.63 4.20 -9.07
N LEU A 107 4.70 3.82 -8.18
CA LEU A 107 3.77 4.74 -7.52
C LEU A 107 4.46 5.95 -6.87
N VAL A 108 5.58 5.74 -6.20
CA VAL A 108 6.32 6.84 -5.55
C VAL A 108 6.87 7.82 -6.58
N VAL A 109 7.39 7.31 -7.70
CA VAL A 109 7.90 8.13 -8.80
C VAL A 109 6.74 8.91 -9.45
N GLU A 110 5.62 8.24 -9.71
CA GLU A 110 4.40 8.85 -10.25
C GLU A 110 3.91 10.01 -9.35
N MET A 111 3.92 9.81 -8.03
CA MET A 111 3.50 10.83 -7.05
C MET A 111 4.46 12.03 -7.00
N VAL A 112 5.77 11.81 -7.17
CA VAL A 112 6.78 12.89 -7.14
C VAL A 112 6.79 13.67 -8.45
N GLU A 113 6.68 12.98 -9.59
CA GLU A 113 6.72 13.61 -10.91
C GLU A 113 5.36 14.18 -11.34
N GLY A 114 4.27 13.68 -10.75
CA GLY A 114 2.89 14.03 -11.13
C GLY A 114 2.41 13.35 -12.40
N TRP A 115 3.08 12.27 -12.83
CA TRP A 115 2.78 11.56 -14.08
C TRP A 115 2.35 10.13 -13.80
N TYR A 116 1.29 9.66 -14.44
CA TYR A 116 0.77 8.30 -14.25
C TYR A 116 1.30 7.38 -15.34
N GLN A 117 1.92 6.27 -14.98
CA GLN A 117 2.39 5.31 -15.95
C GLN A 117 1.19 4.64 -16.64
N THR A 118 1.20 4.66 -17.98
CA THR A 118 0.16 4.05 -18.83
C THR A 118 0.73 3.05 -19.83
N GLY A 119 2.03 2.75 -19.77
CA GLY A 119 2.73 1.71 -20.52
C GLY A 119 4.17 1.56 -19.99
N ASP A 120 4.99 0.70 -20.59
CA ASP A 120 6.37 0.48 -20.19
C ASP A 120 7.16 1.80 -20.15
N ASP A 121 7.08 2.57 -21.24
CA ASP A 121 7.74 3.89 -21.39
C ASP A 121 6.73 5.04 -21.64
N THR A 122 5.44 4.82 -21.36
CA THR A 122 4.37 5.79 -21.64
C THR A 122 3.76 6.34 -20.35
N PHE A 123 3.58 7.66 -20.28
CA PHE A 123 3.08 8.36 -19.10
C PHE A 123 2.02 9.39 -19.46
N ASP A 124 0.92 9.40 -18.71
CA ASP A 124 -0.07 10.47 -18.73
C ASP A 124 0.38 11.62 -17.82
N LYS A 125 0.58 12.79 -18.43
CA LYS A 125 1.05 14.02 -17.79
C LYS A 125 -0.04 15.09 -17.70
N SER A 126 -1.28 14.73 -18.03
CA SER A 126 -2.42 15.64 -17.99
C SER A 126 -2.85 16.08 -16.59
N PRO A 127 -2.63 15.30 -15.50
CA PRO A 127 -3.06 15.76 -14.19
C PRO A 127 -2.17 16.87 -13.65
N ASP A 128 -2.80 17.88 -13.07
CA ASP A 128 -2.09 18.96 -12.42
C ASP A 128 -1.34 18.44 -11.17
N PRO A 129 -0.16 19.01 -10.86
CA PRO A 129 0.54 18.70 -9.61
C PRO A 129 -0.34 18.94 -8.38
N ALA A 130 -0.05 18.25 -7.28
CA ALA A 130 -0.78 18.46 -6.04
C ALA A 130 -0.65 19.92 -5.55
N GLU A 131 -1.77 20.61 -5.32
CA GLU A 131 -1.82 21.97 -4.76
C GLU A 131 -1.58 21.99 -3.23
N VAL A 132 -0.74 21.07 -2.72
CA VAL A 132 -0.46 20.94 -1.29
C VAL A 132 0.88 21.60 -0.98
N ASN A 133 0.86 22.59 -0.09
CA ASN A 133 2.07 23.24 0.38
C ASN A 133 2.95 22.25 1.14
N ILE A 134 4.23 22.16 0.78
CA ILE A 134 5.23 21.35 1.52
C ILE A 134 5.50 21.96 2.91
N ALA A 135 5.30 23.27 3.07
CA ALA A 135 5.37 24.00 4.34
C ALA A 135 4.51 25.28 4.30
N GLY A 136 4.01 25.71 5.47
CA GLY A 136 3.20 26.93 5.65
C GLY A 136 1.69 26.67 5.80
N ASP A 137 0.98 27.58 6.48
CA ASP A 137 -0.49 27.59 6.57
C ASP A 137 -1.08 28.27 5.32
N PRO A 138 -1.91 27.57 4.51
CA PRO A 138 -2.53 28.15 3.33
C PRO A 138 -3.48 29.32 3.64
N THR A 139 -4.00 29.40 4.87
CA THR A 139 -5.02 30.39 5.26
C THR A 139 -4.45 31.66 5.89
N GLY A 140 -3.13 31.72 6.10
CA GLY A 140 -2.44 32.96 6.50
C GLY A 140 -2.91 33.53 7.84
N ALA A 141 -3.17 32.69 8.85
CA ALA A 141 -3.36 33.18 10.21
C ALA A 141 -2.00 33.21 10.93
N ASP A 142 -1.12 34.13 10.55
CA ASP A 142 -0.03 34.55 11.43
C ASP A 142 -0.65 35.38 12.54
N GLY A 143 -0.88 34.73 13.69
CA GLY A 143 -1.45 35.38 14.87
C GLY A 143 -0.62 36.59 15.31
N VAL A 144 -1.12 37.78 15.00
CA VAL A 144 -0.72 39.08 15.58
C VAL A 144 -1.88 39.68 16.33
#